data_AF-A0A6N3UPT8-F1
#
_entry.id   AF-A0A6N3UPT8-F1
#
_cell.length_a   1.000
_cell.length_b   1.000
_cell.length_c   1.000
_cell.angle_alpha   90.00
_cell.angle_beta   90.00
_cell.angle_gamma   90.00
#
_symmetry.space_group_name_H-M   'P 1'
#
loop_
_entity.id
_entity.type
_entity.pdbx_description
1 polymer ?
#
loop_
_entity_poly.entity_id
_entity_poly.type
_entity_poly.pdbx_seq_one_letter_code
_entity_poly.pdbx_strand_id
1 'polypeptide(L)' 'MSWVTSEIIEAYYVIGRGRQFVGASCSPMPISVGMISEYLSVHQSSIDRREFDAVIFAIDDEFRAKWALEADKPPKK' A
#
# COMPACT_ATOMS: atom_id res chain seq x y z
N MET A 1 10.16 14.28 10.76
CA MET A 1 10.05 12.97 10.10
C MET A 1 11.45 12.53 9.72
N SER A 2 11.82 11.27 9.98
CA SER A 2 13.09 10.73 9.50
C SER A 2 13.03 10.51 7.98
N TRP A 3 14.19 10.48 7.33
CA TRP A 3 14.28 10.22 5.88
C TRP A 3 13.66 8.86 5.51
N VAL A 4 13.87 7.84 6.36
CA VAL A 4 13.30 6.49 6.22
C VAL A 4 11.77 6.54 6.14
N THR A 5 11.12 7.27 7.06
CA THR A 5 9.66 7.38 7.05
C THR A 5 9.15 8.08 5.79
N SER A 6 9.86 9.10 5.32
CA SER A 6 9.49 9.81 4.09
C SER A 6 9.57 8.90 2.87
N GLU A 7 10.65 8.12 2.77
CA GLU A 7 10.88 7.17 1.67
C GLU A 7 9.80 6.09 1.63
N ILE A 8 9.45 5.49 2.77
CA ILE A 8 8.38 4.49 2.85
C ILE A 8 7.02 5.06 2.46
N ILE A 9 6.68 6.27 2.92
CA ILE A 9 5.41 6.93 2.57
C ILE A 9 5.35 7.22 1.08
N GLU A 10 6.44 7.73 0.50
CA GLU A 10 6.55 7.99 -0.93
C GLU A 10 6.41 6.71 -1.75
N ALA A 11 7.10 5.64 -1.35
CA ALA A 11 7.00 4.34 -1.99
C ALA A 11 5.58 3.79 -1.97
N TYR A 12 4.92 3.79 -0.80
CA TYR A 12 3.54 3.35 -0.68
C TYR A 12 2.60 4.19 -1.55
N TYR A 13 2.81 5.51 -1.58
CA TYR A 13 2.02 6.40 -2.41
C TYR A 13 2.16 6.07 -3.90
N VAL A 14 3.39 5.91 -4.40
CA VAL A 14 3.66 5.60 -5.82
C VAL A 14 3.12 4.23 -6.19
N ILE A 15 3.39 3.20 -5.39
CA ILE A 15 2.89 1.82 -5.61
C ILE A 15 1.35 1.82 -5.61
N GLY A 16 0.73 2.55 -4.68
CA GLY A 16 -0.73 2.64 -4.55
C GLY A 16 -1.43 3.22 -5.78
N ARG A 17 -0.74 3.98 -6.64
CA ARG A 17 -1.30 4.51 -7.90
C ARG A 17 -1.65 3.41 -8.90
N GLY A 18 -0.91 2.29 -8.88
CA GLY A 18 -1.15 1.13 -9.74
C GLY A 18 -2.11 0.10 -9.14
N ARG A 19 -2.72 0.40 -7.99
CA ARG A 19 -3.56 -0.56 -7.28
C ARG A 19 -4.80 -0.94 -8.09
N GLN A 20 -5.04 -2.23 -8.18
CA GLN A 20 -6.24 -2.79 -8.78
C GLN A 20 -7.38 -2.87 -7.77
N PHE A 21 -8.61 -2.76 -8.26
CA PHE A 21 -9.83 -2.87 -7.46
C PHE A 21 -10.73 -3.93 -8.07
N VAL A 22 -11.41 -4.71 -7.22
CA VAL A 22 -12.17 -5.88 -7.65
C VAL A 22 -13.59 -5.90 -7.10
N GLY A 23 -14.49 -6.52 -7.89
CA GLY A 23 -15.88 -6.73 -7.53
C GLY A 23 -16.76 -5.48 -7.65
N ALA A 24 -18.07 -5.66 -7.44
CA ALA A 24 -19.05 -4.59 -7.52
C ALA A 24 -18.85 -3.49 -6.47
N SER A 25 -18.19 -3.83 -5.36
CA SER A 25 -17.86 -2.90 -4.27
C SER A 25 -16.54 -2.16 -4.49
N CYS A 26 -15.83 -2.39 -5.60
CA CYS A 26 -14.50 -1.83 -5.88
C CYS A 26 -13.54 -2.03 -4.69
N SER A 27 -13.46 -3.25 -4.16
CA SER A 27 -12.58 -3.57 -3.03
C SER A 27 -11.11 -3.44 -3.45
N PRO A 28 -10.25 -2.77 -2.66
CA PRO A 28 -8.83 -2.67 -2.96
C PRO A 28 -8.17 -4.05 -2.91
N MET A 29 -7.48 -4.42 -4.01
CA MET A 29 -6.64 -5.61 -4.04
C MET A 29 -5.38 -5.38 -3.17
N PRO A 30 -4.85 -6.43 -2.51
CA PRO A 30 -3.58 -6.35 -1.80
C PRO A 30 -2.44 -5.90 -2.72
N ILE A 31 -1.50 -5.14 -2.18
CA ILE A 31 -0.24 -4.84 -2.88
C ILE A 31 0.53 -6.14 -3.06
N SER A 32 0.97 -6.41 -4.28
CA SER A 32 1.78 -7.59 -4.56
C SER A 32 3.28 -7.31 -4.41
N VAL A 33 4.05 -8.37 -4.13
CA VAL A 33 5.52 -8.33 -4.15
C VAL A 33 6.04 -7.80 -5.50
N GLY A 34 5.34 -8.12 -6.60
CA GLY A 34 5.71 -7.67 -7.95
C GLY A 34 5.69 -6.15 -8.08
N MET A 35 4.66 -5.48 -7.54
CA MET A 35 4.55 -4.02 -7.57
C MET A 35 5.68 -3.35 -6.76
N ILE A 36 6.05 -3.94 -5.63
CA ILE A 36 7.18 -3.44 -4.82
C ILE A 36 8.51 -3.66 -5.57
N SER A 37 8.67 -4.80 -6.24
CA SER A 37 9.85 -5.08 -7.07
C SER A 37 9.99 -4.13 -8.24
N GLU A 38 8.89 -3.81 -8.91
CA GLU A 38 8.87 -2.82 -9.99
C GLU A 38 9.28 -1.43 -9.46
N TYR A 39 8.72 -1.00 -8.32
CA TYR A 39 9.10 0.27 -7.70
C TYR A 39 10.60 0.33 -7.38
N LEU A 40 11.13 -0.70 -6.70
CA LEU A 40 12.53 -0.78 -6.29
C LEU A 40 13.50 -0.98 -7.46
N SER A 41 13.02 -1.43 -8.64
CA SER A 41 13.83 -1.48 -9.86
C SER A 41 14.20 -0.10 -10.39
N VAL A 42 13.38 0.91 -10.09
CA VAL A 42 13.57 2.31 -10.51
C VAL A 42 14.11 3.17 -9.37
N HIS A 43 13.64 2.93 -8.13
CA HIS A 43 13.96 3.73 -6.94
C HIS A 43 14.75 2.85 -5.97
N GLN A 44 16.08 2.89 -6.06
CA GLN A 44 16.93 2.12 -5.16
C GLN A 44 16.78 2.61 -3.72
N SER A 45 16.51 1.68 -2.80
CA SER A 45 16.41 1.94 -1.37
C SER A 45 17.64 1.43 -0.63
N SER A 46 18.03 2.11 0.44
CA SER A 46 19.06 1.63 1.39
C SER A 46 18.46 0.71 2.47
N ILE A 47 17.14 0.56 2.51
CA ILE A 47 16.41 -0.29 3.47
C ILE A 47 16.52 -1.75 3.01
N ASP A 48 16.70 -2.68 3.95
CA ASP A 48 16.69 -4.11 3.61
C ASP A 48 15.38 -4.49 2.93
N ARG A 49 15.46 -5.31 1.89
CA ARG A 49 14.30 -5.64 1.06
C ARG A 49 13.17 -6.28 1.88
N ARG A 50 13.50 -7.12 2.85
CA ARG A 50 12.48 -7.80 3.68
C ARG A 50 11.80 -6.82 4.61
N GLU A 51 12.55 -5.89 5.18
CA GLU A 51 12.01 -4.83 6.04
C GLU A 51 11.12 -3.88 5.23
N PHE A 52 11.56 -3.50 4.02
CA PHE A 52 10.78 -2.67 3.12
C PHE A 52 9.44 -3.31 2.76
N ASP A 53 9.46 -4.57 2.30
CA ASP A 53 8.25 -5.32 1.94
C ASP A 53 7.31 -5.44 3.14
N ALA A 54 7.83 -5.80 4.31
CA ALA A 54 7.03 -5.96 5.53
C ALA A 54 6.33 -4.67 5.94
N VAL A 55 7.03 -3.53 5.87
CA VAL A 55 6.44 -2.22 6.21
C VAL A 55 5.37 -1.82 5.20
N ILE A 56 5.60 -2.01 3.90
CA ILE A 56 4.61 -1.69 2.86
C ILE A 56 3.35 -2.56 3.03
N PHE A 57 3.49 -3.85 3.33
CA PHE A 57 2.36 -4.73 3.60
C PHE A 57 1.60 -4.34 4.87
N ALA A 58 2.29 -3.95 5.94
CA ALA A 58 1.63 -3.50 7.17
C ALA A 58 0.78 -2.25 6.93
N ILE A 59 1.29 -1.29 6.15
CA ILE A 59 0.55 -0.08 5.77
C ILE A 59 -0.66 -0.45 4.87
N ASP A 60 -0.45 -1.37 3.92
CA ASP A 60 -1.52 -1.86 3.05
C ASP A 60 -2.66 -2.51 3.83
N ASP A 61 -2.33 -3.38 4.78
CA ASP A 61 -3.31 -4.08 5.61
C ASP A 61 -4.11 -3.10 6.48
N GLU A 62 -3.46 -2.08 7.05
CA GLU A 62 -4.16 -1.06 7.83
C GLU A 62 -5.12 -0.24 6.94
N PHE A 63 -4.70 0.12 5.73
CA PHE A 63 -5.57 0.80 4.76
C PHE A 63 -6.77 -0.06 4.37
N ARG A 64 -6.54 -1.34 4.04
CA ARG A 64 -7.60 -2.27 3.65
C ARG A 64 -8.57 -2.56 4.80
N ALA A 65 -8.07 -2.66 6.03
CA ALA A 65 -8.91 -2.79 7.22
C ALA A 65 -9.81 -1.56 7.42
N LYS A 66 -9.25 -0.35 7.30
CA LYS A 66 -10.04 0.90 7.38
C LYS A 66 -11.08 0.99 6.27
N TRP A 67 -10.71 0.62 5.04
CA TRP A 67 -11.64 0.58 3.91
C TRP A 67 -12.81 -0.37 4.18
N ALA A 68 -12.53 -1.59 4.67
CA ALA A 68 -13.57 -2.57 4.98
C ALA A 68 -14.54 -2.07 6.05
N LEU A 69 -14.03 -1.41 7.08
CA LEU A 69 -14.86 -0.79 8.13
C LEU A 69 -15.72 0.37 7.59
N GLU A 70 -15.26 1.09 6.58
CA GLU A 70 -16.04 2.15 5.95
C GLU A 70 -17.08 1.62 4.96
N ALA A 71 -16.76 0.54 4.24
CA ALA A 71 -17.68 -0.13 3.33
C ALA A 71 -18.89 -0.75 4.05
N ASP A 72 -18.72 -1.16 5.31
CA ASP A 72 -19.80 -1.72 6.14
C ASP A 72 -20.68 -0.64 6.79
N LYS A 73 -20.29 0.64 6.74
CA LYS A 73 -21.11 1.71 7.29
C LYS A 73 -22.35 1.93 6.40
N PRO A 74 -23.55 2.10 7.00
CA PRO A 74 -24.72 2.47 6.23
C PRO A 74 -24.47 3.81 5.52
N PRO A 75 -25.01 4.01 4.30
CA PRO A 75 -24.84 5.26 3.58
C PRO A 75 -25.28 6.42 4.47
N LYS A 76 -24.41 7.44 4.60
CA LYS A 76 -24.76 8.67 5.33
C LYS A 76 -25.98 9.29 4.62
N LYS A 77 -27.11 9.33 5.35
CA LYS A 77 -28.36 9.96 4.93
C LYS A 77 -28.20 11.46 4.74
#